data_AF-A0A535ZZS9-F1
#
_entry.id   AF-A0A535ZZS9-F1
#
_cell.length_a   1.000
_cell.length_b   1.000
_cell.length_c   1.000
_cell.angle_alpha   90.00
_cell.angle_beta   90.00
_cell.angle_gamma   90.00
#
_symmetry.space_group_name_H-M   'P 1'
#
loop_
_entity.id
_entity.type
_entity.pdbx_description
1 polymer ?
#
loop_
_entity_poly.entity_id
_entity_poly.type
_entity_poly.pdbx_seq_one_letter_code
_entity_poly.pdbx_strand_id
1 'polypeptide(L)'
;MERLLTTDEVAEYLRVDVVTIRRLVGRGELTAYRIGSEYRFTRSDLEDYLQRQRVSTGTGEEPGTTTSPPLEWVRKTLQGKHTTPSDVVKSDRFDKFTDQARRVLHLSQEEAQRFHHNYVGTEHLLLGLIREDGGIAAHVLRNMGVELKQVREAVEHIIGRGDRVILGGEIGLTPRAKKVIELSVDEARRLDHHPVGTEHLLLGLIREGEGIAAGVLESQGVKLDQARRETIRVIRQLQESETDAVPPPPPEAARLLVEGEPGLTCTRCGARCPNYFRHCFNCGQQLQPK
;
A
#
# COMPACT_ATOMS: atom_id res chain seq x y z
N MET A 1 -1.15 -46.29 -19.27
CA MET A 1 -0.39 -45.05 -19.55
C MET A 1 -1.27 -43.89 -19.19
N GLU A 2 -0.81 -43.03 -18.29
CA GLU A 2 -1.54 -41.82 -17.91
C GLU A 2 -1.63 -40.87 -19.11
N ARG A 3 -2.81 -40.29 -19.35
CA ARG A 3 -3.00 -39.32 -20.44
C ARG A 3 -2.20 -38.06 -20.12
N LEU A 4 -1.27 -37.70 -21.00
CA LEU A 4 -0.53 -36.45 -20.90
C LEU A 4 -1.40 -35.28 -21.34
N LEU A 5 -1.49 -34.26 -20.48
CA LEU A 5 -2.22 -33.02 -20.72
C LEU A 5 -1.34 -32.03 -21.49
N THR A 6 -1.98 -31.24 -22.33
CA THR A 6 -1.39 -30.09 -23.04
C THR A 6 -1.28 -28.88 -22.10
N THR A 7 -0.48 -27.89 -22.50
CA THR A 7 -0.36 -26.61 -21.76
C THR A 7 -1.73 -25.93 -21.59
N ASP A 8 -2.59 -25.96 -22.62
CA ASP A 8 -3.93 -25.37 -22.59
C ASP A 8 -4.87 -26.11 -21.63
N GLU A 9 -4.85 -27.45 -21.65
CA GLU A 9 -5.67 -28.25 -20.72
C GLU A 9 -5.25 -28.03 -19.26
N VAL A 10 -3.96 -27.87 -18.99
CA VAL A 10 -3.45 -27.55 -17.65
C VAL A 10 -3.82 -26.13 -17.23
N ALA A 11 -3.76 -25.17 -18.16
CA ALA A 11 -4.19 -23.79 -17.94
C ALA A 11 -5.68 -23.73 -17.57
N GLU A 12 -6.53 -24.48 -18.28
CA GLU A 12 -7.96 -24.60 -17.97
C GLU A 12 -8.20 -25.27 -16.60
N TYR A 13 -7.47 -26.36 -16.32
CA TYR A 13 -7.61 -27.11 -15.07
C TYR A 13 -7.21 -26.30 -13.84
N LEU A 14 -6.09 -25.56 -13.92
CA LEU A 14 -5.62 -24.68 -12.84
C LEU A 14 -6.29 -23.30 -12.84
N ARG A 15 -7.11 -22.99 -13.86
CA ARG A 15 -7.75 -21.69 -14.09
C ARG A 15 -6.76 -20.53 -14.12
N VAL A 16 -5.67 -20.70 -14.85
CA VAL A 16 -4.61 -19.70 -15.04
C VAL A 16 -4.23 -19.59 -16.52
N ASP A 17 -3.57 -18.52 -16.92
CA ASP A 17 -3.12 -18.34 -18.31
C ASP A 17 -1.97 -19.29 -18.69
N VAL A 18 -1.87 -19.67 -19.98
CA VAL A 18 -0.81 -20.52 -20.53
C VAL A 18 0.60 -19.99 -20.30
N VAL A 19 0.78 -18.67 -20.23
CA VAL A 19 2.05 -18.01 -19.87
C VAL A 19 2.41 -18.31 -18.42
N THR A 20 1.42 -18.40 -17.53
CA THR A 20 1.63 -18.79 -16.12
C THR A 20 2.11 -20.22 -16.03
N ILE A 21 1.55 -21.15 -16.82
CA ILE A 21 2.01 -22.54 -16.89
C ILE A 21 3.47 -22.60 -17.36
N ARG A 22 3.84 -21.88 -18.43
CA ARG A 22 5.23 -21.80 -18.91
C ARG A 22 6.18 -21.24 -17.85
N ARG A 23 5.74 -20.24 -17.06
CA ARG A 23 6.51 -19.66 -15.95
C ARG A 23 6.72 -20.64 -14.80
N LEU A 24 5.69 -21.41 -14.41
CA LEU A 24 5.79 -22.43 -13.36
C LEU A 24 6.77 -23.54 -13.75
N VAL A 25 6.74 -23.96 -15.01
CA VAL A 25 7.72 -24.90 -15.56
C VAL A 25 9.13 -24.31 -15.56
N GLY A 26 9.28 -23.04 -15.99
CA GLY A 26 10.57 -22.35 -16.01
C GLY A 26 11.20 -22.16 -14.62
N ARG A 27 10.38 -22.09 -13.57
CA ARG A 27 10.84 -22.01 -12.17
C ARG A 27 11.01 -23.37 -11.48
N GLY A 28 10.68 -24.47 -12.17
CA GLY A 28 10.72 -25.82 -11.60
C GLY A 28 9.62 -26.09 -10.57
N GLU A 29 8.60 -25.25 -10.49
CA GLU A 29 7.49 -25.39 -9.54
C GLU A 29 6.43 -26.39 -10.03
N LEU A 30 6.30 -26.56 -11.35
CA LEU A 30 5.42 -27.53 -11.99
C LEU A 30 6.24 -28.43 -12.92
N THR A 31 6.20 -29.74 -12.67
CA THR A 31 6.89 -30.75 -13.49
C THR A 31 6.25 -30.81 -14.88
N ALA A 32 7.08 -30.76 -15.92
CA ALA A 32 6.64 -30.93 -17.30
C ALA A 32 7.65 -31.75 -18.11
N TYR A 33 7.13 -32.51 -19.07
CA TYR A 33 7.90 -33.31 -20.00
C TYR A 33 7.85 -32.65 -21.38
N ARG A 34 9.02 -32.48 -22.01
CA ARG A 34 9.09 -31.89 -23.35
C ARG A 34 8.91 -32.99 -24.40
N ILE A 35 7.85 -32.90 -25.21
CA ILE A 35 7.59 -33.82 -26.32
C ILE A 35 7.49 -32.98 -27.59
N GLY A 36 8.55 -33.03 -28.41
CA GLY A 36 8.72 -32.12 -29.54
C GLY A 36 8.93 -30.66 -29.08
N SER A 37 8.15 -29.74 -29.63
CA SER A 37 8.16 -28.31 -29.24
C SER A 37 7.25 -27.98 -28.05
N GLU A 38 6.46 -28.95 -27.59
CA GLU A 38 5.38 -28.72 -26.63
C GLU A 38 5.68 -29.29 -25.25
N TYR A 39 5.13 -28.64 -24.21
CA TYR A 39 5.10 -29.18 -22.86
C TYR A 39 3.92 -30.13 -22.68
N ARG A 40 4.16 -31.17 -21.88
CA ARG A 40 3.19 -32.20 -21.51
C ARG A 40 3.26 -32.48 -20.02
N PHE A 41 2.10 -32.74 -19.42
CA PHE A 41 1.95 -32.84 -17.97
C PHE A 41 1.18 -34.10 -17.59
N THR A 42 1.55 -34.74 -16.48
CA THR A 42 0.74 -35.83 -15.91
C THR A 42 -0.28 -35.24 -14.93
N ARG A 43 -1.36 -35.97 -14.64
CA ARG A 43 -2.33 -35.52 -13.64
C ARG A 43 -1.73 -35.60 -12.23
N SER A 44 -0.94 -36.64 -11.95
CA SER A 44 -0.23 -36.79 -10.67
C SER A 44 0.65 -35.58 -10.34
N ASP A 45 1.44 -35.08 -11.30
CA ASP A 45 2.32 -33.92 -11.09
C ASP A 45 1.52 -32.64 -10.75
N LEU A 46 0.33 -32.47 -11.34
CA LEU A 46 -0.58 -31.36 -11.03
C LEU A 46 -1.18 -31.49 -9.63
N GLU A 47 -1.59 -32.70 -9.24
CA GLU A 47 -2.14 -32.97 -7.91
C GLU A 47 -1.09 -32.72 -6.81
N ASP A 48 0.16 -33.15 -7.02
CA ASP A 48 1.28 -32.88 -6.13
C ASP A 48 1.60 -31.38 -6.02
N TYR A 49 1.52 -30.66 -7.14
CA TYR A 49 1.62 -29.20 -7.13
C TYR A 49 0.50 -28.57 -6.28
N LEU A 50 -0.76 -28.98 -6.47
CA LEU A 50 -1.90 -28.47 -5.71
C LEU A 50 -1.83 -28.84 -4.23
N GLN A 51 -1.29 -30.00 -3.88
CA GLN A 51 -1.12 -30.45 -2.51
C GLN A 51 -0.01 -29.68 -1.80
N ARG A 52 1.09 -29.35 -2.49
CA ARG A 52 2.14 -28.45 -1.96
C ARG A 52 1.62 -27.03 -1.72
N GLN A 53 0.63 -26.59 -2.48
CA GLN A 53 -0.09 -25.33 -2.24
C GLN A 53 -1.13 -25.44 -1.10
N ARG A 54 -1.37 -26.64 -0.55
CA ARG A 54 -2.29 -26.94 0.56
C ARG A 54 -1.53 -27.35 1.84
N VAL A 55 -0.83 -26.42 2.48
CA VAL A 55 -0.28 -26.60 3.85
C VAL A 55 -0.37 -25.25 4.57
N SER A 56 -0.91 -25.06 5.79
CA SER A 56 -1.61 -25.90 6.76
C SER A 56 -2.52 -24.99 7.61
N THR A 57 -3.76 -25.40 7.88
CA THR A 57 -4.59 -24.92 9.00
C THR A 57 -4.44 -25.93 10.14
N GLY A 58 -3.94 -25.52 11.31
CA GLY A 58 -3.82 -26.41 12.48
C GLY A 58 -3.33 -25.69 13.74
N THR A 59 -4.30 -25.32 14.58
CA THR A 59 -4.33 -25.31 16.06
C THR A 59 -3.03 -25.07 16.85
N GLY A 60 -3.01 -24.02 17.68
CA GLY A 60 -2.02 -23.82 18.73
C GLY A 60 -2.57 -24.16 20.13
N GLU A 61 -1.65 -24.28 21.10
CA GLU A 61 -1.78 -23.73 22.46
C GLU A 61 -0.45 -23.86 23.22
N GLU A 62 0.09 -22.73 23.69
CA GLU A 62 0.77 -22.48 24.98
C GLU A 62 1.13 -20.98 25.08
N PRO A 63 1.13 -20.38 26.29
CA PRO A 63 0.95 -18.94 26.47
C PRO A 63 2.25 -18.19 26.75
N GLY A 64 2.44 -17.03 26.11
CA GLY A 64 3.49 -16.09 26.52
C GLY A 64 3.90 -15.11 25.44
N THR A 65 3.80 -13.82 25.76
CA THR A 65 4.28 -12.64 25.00
C THR A 65 3.54 -12.28 23.70
N THR A 66 2.59 -11.35 23.85
CA THR A 66 2.00 -10.52 22.80
C THR A 66 3.06 -9.69 22.06
N THR A 67 3.54 -10.20 20.93
CA THR A 67 4.05 -9.37 19.82
C THR A 67 3.55 -9.96 18.50
N SER A 68 2.29 -9.65 18.13
CA SER A 68 1.83 -9.92 16.76
C SER A 68 2.73 -9.17 15.77
N PRO A 69 3.25 -9.81 14.70
CA PRO A 69 3.98 -9.10 13.67
C PRO A 69 3.09 -8.01 13.08
N PRO A 70 3.56 -6.76 12.95
CA PRO A 70 2.66 -5.63 12.77
C PRO A 70 1.98 -5.60 11.38
N LEU A 71 2.33 -6.49 10.44
CA LEU A 71 1.66 -6.66 9.13
C LEU A 71 0.66 -7.82 9.09
N GLU A 72 0.51 -8.58 10.18
CA GLU A 72 -0.41 -9.72 10.26
C GLU A 72 -1.85 -9.31 9.91
N TRP A 73 -2.23 -8.11 10.31
CA TRP A 73 -3.54 -7.54 10.03
C TRP A 73 -3.79 -7.30 8.54
N VAL A 74 -2.81 -6.72 7.82
CA VAL A 74 -2.89 -6.46 6.37
C VAL A 74 -2.96 -7.78 5.65
N ARG A 75 -2.08 -8.73 6.02
CA ARG A 75 -2.06 -10.07 5.47
C ARG A 75 -3.41 -10.75 5.67
N LYS A 76 -3.99 -10.70 6.87
CA LYS A 76 -5.31 -11.28 7.15
C LYS A 76 -6.41 -10.65 6.29
N THR A 77 -6.37 -9.34 6.06
CA THR A 77 -7.32 -8.64 5.17
C THR A 77 -7.10 -9.03 3.69
N LEU A 78 -5.84 -9.19 3.25
CA LEU A 78 -5.46 -9.47 1.85
C LEU A 78 -5.42 -10.97 1.49
N GLN A 79 -5.49 -11.87 2.48
CA GLN A 79 -5.41 -13.34 2.34
C GLN A 79 -6.60 -13.95 1.58
N GLY A 80 -7.72 -13.24 1.45
CA GLY A 80 -8.85 -13.70 0.64
C GLY A 80 -8.48 -13.77 -0.85
N LYS A 81 -8.93 -14.81 -1.57
CA LYS A 81 -8.69 -14.95 -3.03
C LYS A 81 -9.24 -13.76 -3.84
N HIS A 82 -10.18 -12.99 -3.29
CA HIS A 82 -10.88 -11.88 -3.96
C HIS A 82 -10.91 -10.57 -3.13
N THR A 83 -9.82 -10.15 -2.49
CA THR A 83 -9.82 -8.86 -1.78
C THR A 83 -9.98 -7.69 -2.74
N THR A 84 -11.00 -6.86 -2.52
CA THR A 84 -11.24 -5.63 -3.30
C THR A 84 -10.55 -4.42 -2.67
N PRO A 85 -10.32 -3.33 -3.42
CA PRO A 85 -9.93 -2.05 -2.83
C PRO A 85 -10.92 -1.59 -1.75
N SER A 86 -12.20 -1.87 -1.95
CA SER A 86 -13.25 -1.57 -0.98
C SER A 86 -13.10 -2.37 0.32
N ASP A 87 -12.61 -3.61 0.30
CA ASP A 87 -12.39 -4.41 1.51
C ASP A 87 -11.18 -3.93 2.31
N VAL A 88 -10.15 -3.45 1.61
CA VAL A 88 -9.00 -2.77 2.25
C VAL A 88 -9.48 -1.53 3.00
N VAL A 89 -10.42 -0.79 2.41
CA VAL A 89 -11.04 0.39 3.01
C VAL A 89 -12.00 -0.01 4.13
N LYS A 90 -12.92 -0.96 3.92
CA LYS A 90 -14.02 -1.36 4.83
C LYS A 90 -13.60 -2.14 6.07
N SER A 91 -12.38 -2.68 6.12
CA SER A 91 -11.93 -3.37 7.34
C SER A 91 -11.84 -2.36 8.50
N ASP A 92 -12.31 -2.74 9.69
CA ASP A 92 -12.45 -1.98 10.96
C ASP A 92 -11.13 -1.38 11.53
N ARG A 93 -10.09 -1.31 10.69
CA ARG A 93 -8.76 -0.76 10.92
C ARG A 93 -8.53 0.50 10.06
N PHE A 94 -9.62 1.20 9.74
CA PHE A 94 -9.69 2.43 8.94
C PHE A 94 -8.64 3.47 9.36
N ASP A 95 -8.26 3.54 10.63
CA ASP A 95 -7.31 4.54 11.18
C ASP A 95 -5.90 4.49 10.58
N LYS A 96 -5.58 3.45 9.81
CA LYS A 96 -4.22 3.27 9.29
C LYS A 96 -3.97 3.96 7.96
N PHE A 97 -5.00 4.38 7.21
CA PHE A 97 -4.82 5.14 5.97
C PHE A 97 -5.45 6.52 6.08
N THR A 98 -4.76 7.51 5.52
CA THR A 98 -5.32 8.86 5.31
C THR A 98 -6.53 8.80 4.38
N ASP A 99 -7.42 9.79 4.46
CA ASP A 99 -8.55 9.88 3.53
C ASP A 99 -8.10 10.01 2.07
N GLN A 100 -6.98 10.69 1.82
CA GLN A 100 -6.35 10.77 0.49
C GLN A 100 -5.92 9.39 -0.01
N ALA A 101 -5.25 8.59 0.82
CA ALA A 101 -4.84 7.24 0.45
C ALA A 101 -6.03 6.29 0.23
N ARG A 102 -7.12 6.44 0.99
CA ARG A 102 -8.36 5.68 0.75
C ARG A 102 -9.01 6.09 -0.58
N ARG A 103 -9.01 7.38 -0.92
CA ARG A 103 -9.48 7.86 -2.23
C ARG A 103 -8.66 7.31 -3.37
N VAL A 104 -7.34 7.23 -3.25
CA VAL A 104 -6.48 6.58 -4.26
C VAL A 104 -6.94 5.17 -4.59
N LEU A 105 -7.27 4.35 -3.58
CA LEU A 105 -7.76 2.99 -3.78
C LEU A 105 -9.10 2.95 -4.54
N HIS A 106 -9.99 3.89 -4.25
CA HIS A 106 -11.26 4.04 -4.96
C HIS A 106 -11.05 4.49 -6.42
N LEU A 107 -10.22 5.52 -6.64
CA LEU A 107 -9.88 6.02 -7.96
C LEU A 107 -9.22 4.94 -8.82
N SER A 108 -8.42 4.06 -8.21
CA SER A 108 -7.83 2.91 -8.89
C SER A 108 -8.89 1.92 -9.40
N GLN A 109 -9.95 1.72 -8.63
CA GLN A 109 -11.07 0.88 -9.06
C GLN A 109 -11.84 1.51 -10.23
N GLU A 110 -12.06 2.83 -10.18
CA GLU A 110 -12.68 3.56 -11.29
C GLU A 110 -11.85 3.48 -12.58
N GLU A 111 -10.52 3.58 -12.48
CA GLU A 111 -9.65 3.44 -13.65
C GLU A 111 -9.69 2.01 -14.22
N ALA A 112 -9.70 0.98 -13.37
CA ALA A 112 -9.89 -0.39 -13.83
C ALA A 112 -11.21 -0.56 -14.61
N GLN A 113 -12.31 0.01 -14.09
CA GLN A 113 -13.61 0.01 -14.78
C GLN A 113 -13.56 0.77 -16.11
N ARG A 114 -12.86 1.90 -16.14
CA ARG A 114 -12.68 2.73 -17.34
C ARG A 114 -11.97 1.99 -18.47
N PHE A 115 -10.98 1.17 -18.13
CA PHE A 115 -10.29 0.30 -19.08
C PHE A 115 -11.01 -1.04 -19.34
N HIS A 116 -12.16 -1.26 -18.70
CA HIS A 116 -12.91 -2.52 -18.76
C HIS A 116 -12.10 -3.73 -18.26
N HIS A 117 -11.16 -3.48 -17.34
CA HIS A 117 -10.39 -4.52 -16.67
C HIS A 117 -11.19 -5.08 -15.49
N ASN A 118 -11.21 -6.40 -15.36
CA ASN A 118 -11.86 -7.12 -14.26
C ASN A 118 -10.96 -7.30 -13.03
N TYR A 119 -9.85 -6.55 -12.94
CA TYR A 119 -8.91 -6.55 -11.82
C TYR A 119 -8.32 -5.15 -11.58
N VAL A 120 -7.87 -4.90 -10.35
CA VAL A 120 -7.05 -3.72 -10.00
C VAL A 120 -5.59 -4.14 -9.92
N GLY A 121 -4.81 -3.75 -10.94
CA GLY A 121 -3.36 -3.95 -11.02
C GLY A 121 -2.56 -2.76 -10.49
N THR A 122 -1.24 -2.87 -10.62
CA THR A 122 -0.30 -1.81 -10.20
C THR A 122 -0.50 -0.52 -10.99
N GLU A 123 -0.85 -0.63 -12.27
CA GLU A 123 -1.12 0.45 -13.20
C GLU A 123 -2.35 1.27 -12.81
N HIS A 124 -3.39 0.60 -12.32
CA HIS A 124 -4.57 1.28 -11.79
C HIS A 124 -4.25 2.01 -10.49
N LEU A 125 -3.40 1.44 -9.62
CA LEU A 125 -2.88 2.13 -8.43
C LEU A 125 -2.08 3.38 -8.80
N LEU A 126 -1.21 3.29 -9.81
CA LEU A 126 -0.46 4.45 -10.31
C LEU A 126 -1.40 5.55 -10.82
N LEU A 127 -2.39 5.19 -11.63
CA LEU A 127 -3.38 6.15 -12.13
C LEU A 127 -4.20 6.76 -10.98
N GLY A 128 -4.57 5.98 -9.98
CA GLY A 128 -5.24 6.46 -8.77
C GLY A 128 -4.39 7.46 -7.99
N LEU A 129 -3.08 7.20 -7.85
CA LEU A 129 -2.13 8.11 -7.19
C LEU A 129 -2.01 9.44 -7.93
N ILE A 130 -1.99 9.41 -9.26
CA ILE A 130 -1.91 10.63 -10.08
C ILE A 130 -3.23 11.42 -10.00
N ARG A 131 -4.38 10.73 -9.95
CA ARG A 131 -5.71 11.37 -9.88
C ARG A 131 -6.02 12.03 -8.53
N GLU A 132 -5.43 11.58 -7.43
CA GLU A 132 -5.55 12.27 -6.13
C GLU A 132 -4.63 13.50 -6.12
N ASP A 133 -5.02 14.55 -6.84
CA ASP A 133 -4.18 15.73 -7.13
C ASP A 133 -3.61 16.45 -5.89
N GLY A 134 -4.31 16.36 -4.76
CA GLY A 134 -3.92 16.93 -3.47
C GLY A 134 -2.96 16.06 -2.65
N GLY A 135 -2.63 14.86 -3.12
CA GLY A 135 -1.69 13.96 -2.46
C GLY A 135 -0.23 14.27 -2.76
N ILE A 136 0.66 13.96 -1.81
CA ILE A 136 2.12 14.07 -1.97
C ILE A 136 2.60 13.23 -3.16
N ALA A 137 2.03 12.03 -3.37
CA ALA A 137 2.39 11.20 -4.51
C ALA A 137 2.11 11.85 -5.86
N ALA A 138 0.93 12.48 -6.03
CA ALA A 138 0.60 13.20 -7.25
C ALA A 138 1.56 14.38 -7.48
N HIS A 139 1.90 15.11 -6.41
CA HIS A 139 2.87 16.20 -6.50
C HIS A 139 4.26 15.71 -6.95
N VAL A 140 4.77 14.63 -6.36
CA VAL A 140 6.05 14.03 -6.76
C VAL A 140 6.02 13.59 -8.22
N LEU A 141 4.99 12.85 -8.64
CA LEU A 141 4.88 12.35 -10.01
C LEU A 141 4.80 13.50 -11.02
N ARG A 142 4.04 14.57 -10.74
CA ARG A 142 3.99 15.77 -11.59
C ARG A 142 5.34 16.48 -11.68
N ASN A 143 6.07 16.62 -10.57
CA ASN A 143 7.41 17.24 -10.59
C ASN A 143 8.40 16.44 -11.45
N MET A 144 8.16 15.13 -11.60
CA MET A 144 8.93 14.25 -12.47
C MET A 144 8.42 14.21 -13.92
N GLY A 145 7.45 15.05 -14.28
CA GLY A 145 6.90 15.14 -15.63
C GLY A 145 5.89 14.03 -15.97
N VAL A 146 5.37 13.31 -14.99
CA VAL A 146 4.38 12.24 -15.21
C VAL A 146 2.99 12.86 -15.30
N GLU A 147 2.40 12.84 -16.51
CA GLU A 147 1.04 13.32 -16.73
C GLU A 147 0.02 12.19 -16.82
N LEU A 148 -1.16 12.41 -16.21
CA LEU A 148 -2.24 11.42 -16.19
C LEU A 148 -2.63 10.92 -17.59
N LYS A 149 -2.67 11.84 -18.57
CA LYS A 149 -3.05 11.50 -19.95
C LYS A 149 -2.04 10.55 -20.58
N GLN A 150 -0.75 10.84 -20.46
CA GLN A 150 0.33 10.03 -21.01
C GLN A 150 0.38 8.64 -20.36
N VAL A 151 0.18 8.58 -19.03
CA VAL A 151 0.13 7.30 -18.30
C VAL A 151 -1.06 6.46 -18.76
N ARG A 152 -2.24 7.05 -18.98
CA ARG A 152 -3.40 6.33 -19.53
C ARG A 152 -3.14 5.78 -20.93
N GLU A 153 -2.54 6.59 -21.80
CA GLU A 153 -2.19 6.16 -23.17
C GLU A 153 -1.16 5.02 -23.13
N ALA A 154 -0.16 5.09 -22.26
CA ALA A 154 0.82 4.02 -22.08
C ALA A 154 0.17 2.72 -21.55
N VAL A 155 -0.72 2.81 -20.56
CA VAL A 155 -1.46 1.65 -20.04
C VAL A 155 -2.35 1.03 -21.11
N GLU A 156 -3.08 1.85 -21.87
CA GLU A 156 -3.91 1.39 -22.99
C GLU A 156 -3.07 0.72 -24.07
N HIS A 157 -1.86 1.22 -24.36
CA HIS A 157 -0.97 0.62 -25.34
C HIS A 157 -0.44 -0.75 -24.89
N ILE A 158 -0.14 -0.92 -23.60
CA ILE A 158 0.47 -2.14 -23.06
C ILE A 158 -0.56 -3.25 -22.83
N ILE A 159 -1.73 -2.92 -22.27
CA ILE A 159 -2.74 -3.90 -21.85
C ILE A 159 -3.95 -3.90 -22.79
N GLY A 160 -4.22 -2.80 -23.48
CA GLY A 160 -5.45 -2.61 -24.25
C GLY A 160 -6.63 -2.19 -23.37
N ARG A 161 -7.84 -2.31 -23.93
CA ARG A 161 -9.10 -2.25 -23.18
C ARG A 161 -9.73 -3.63 -23.17
N GLY A 162 -10.44 -3.96 -22.09
CA GLY A 162 -11.21 -5.19 -22.02
C GLY A 162 -12.41 -5.19 -22.99
N ASP A 163 -12.77 -6.38 -23.48
CA ASP A 163 -13.85 -6.56 -24.46
C ASP A 163 -15.28 -6.38 -23.91
N ARG A 164 -15.42 -6.24 -22.58
CA ARG A 164 -16.73 -6.19 -21.90
C ARG A 164 -16.74 -5.14 -20.81
N VAL A 165 -17.76 -4.27 -20.85
CA VAL A 165 -18.06 -3.35 -19.76
C VAL A 165 -18.38 -4.15 -18.49
N ILE A 166 -17.59 -3.92 -17.45
CA ILE A 166 -17.81 -4.52 -16.13
C ILE A 166 -18.98 -3.81 -15.47
N LEU A 167 -20.17 -4.43 -15.45
CA LEU A 167 -21.36 -3.91 -14.76
C LEU A 167 -21.48 -4.54 -13.37
N GLY A 168 -21.33 -3.74 -12.31
CA GLY A 168 -21.75 -4.10 -10.96
C GLY A 168 -21.00 -5.25 -10.26
N GLY A 169 -19.85 -5.67 -10.78
CA GLY A 169 -19.01 -6.70 -10.17
C GLY A 169 -17.96 -6.13 -9.20
N GLU A 170 -17.71 -6.82 -8.10
CA GLU A 170 -16.58 -6.54 -7.21
C GLU A 170 -15.25 -6.83 -7.92
N ILE A 171 -14.46 -5.77 -8.15
CA ILE A 171 -13.16 -5.88 -8.82
C ILE A 171 -12.09 -6.13 -7.76
N GLY A 172 -11.46 -7.31 -7.83
CA GLY A 172 -10.40 -7.71 -6.92
C GLY A 172 -9.04 -7.09 -7.25
N LEU A 173 -8.20 -6.96 -6.23
CA LEU A 173 -6.78 -6.59 -6.37
C LEU A 173 -5.98 -7.79 -6.89
N THR A 174 -5.08 -7.53 -7.83
CA THR A 174 -4.05 -8.51 -8.24
C THR A 174 -3.09 -8.82 -7.08
N PRO A 175 -2.38 -9.97 -7.09
CA PRO A 175 -1.37 -10.27 -6.07
C PRO A 175 -0.29 -9.20 -5.95
N ARG A 176 0.13 -8.58 -7.06
CA ARG A 176 1.10 -7.46 -7.05
C ARG A 176 0.50 -6.20 -6.44
N ALA A 177 -0.73 -5.83 -6.80
CA ALA A 177 -1.40 -4.66 -6.19
C ALA A 177 -1.60 -4.85 -4.67
N LYS A 178 -1.95 -6.06 -4.22
CA LYS A 178 -1.98 -6.41 -2.79
C LYS A 178 -0.60 -6.21 -2.15
N LYS A 179 0.47 -6.65 -2.84
CA LYS A 179 1.84 -6.49 -2.36
C LYS A 179 2.23 -5.01 -2.21
N VAL A 180 1.85 -4.15 -3.15
CA VAL A 180 2.06 -2.70 -3.06
C VAL A 180 1.45 -2.12 -1.79
N ILE A 181 0.22 -2.52 -1.46
CA ILE A 181 -0.46 -2.08 -0.23
C ILE A 181 0.31 -2.55 1.01
N GLU A 182 0.75 -3.82 1.06
CA GLU A 182 1.58 -4.31 2.18
C GLU A 182 2.88 -3.52 2.33
N LEU A 183 3.56 -3.24 1.21
CA LEU A 183 4.81 -2.48 1.19
C LEU A 183 4.60 -1.03 1.61
N SER A 184 3.47 -0.41 1.25
CA SER A 184 3.14 0.96 1.68
C SER A 184 3.03 1.09 3.20
N VAL A 185 2.44 0.09 3.86
CA VAL A 185 2.33 0.05 5.32
C VAL A 185 3.71 -0.13 5.95
N ASP A 186 4.59 -0.91 5.32
CA ASP A 186 5.98 -1.06 5.77
C ASP A 186 6.78 0.24 5.60
N GLU A 187 6.62 0.95 4.47
CA GLU A 187 7.30 2.23 4.24
C GLU A 187 6.84 3.32 5.22
N ALA A 188 5.54 3.42 5.50
CA ALA A 188 5.02 4.35 6.51
C ALA A 188 5.67 4.12 7.88
N ARG A 189 5.81 2.85 8.28
CA ARG A 189 6.48 2.51 9.54
C ARG A 189 7.97 2.78 9.53
N ARG A 190 8.65 2.52 8.43
CA ARG A 190 10.09 2.81 8.31
C ARG A 190 10.38 4.31 8.42
N LEU A 191 9.40 5.14 8.09
CA LEU A 191 9.45 6.59 8.23
C LEU A 191 8.82 7.09 9.54
N ASP A 192 8.33 6.19 10.40
CA ASP A 192 7.57 6.51 11.62
C ASP A 192 6.33 7.39 11.38
N HIS A 193 5.72 7.25 10.20
CA HIS A 193 4.51 7.97 9.82
C HIS A 193 3.27 7.11 10.06
N HIS A 194 2.32 7.67 10.80
CA HIS A 194 0.99 7.11 10.98
C HIS A 194 0.00 8.27 10.99
N PRO A 195 -1.03 8.27 10.11
CA PRO A 195 -1.47 7.20 9.21
C PRO A 195 -0.70 7.09 7.87
N VAL A 196 -0.93 6.01 7.12
CA VAL A 196 -0.40 5.72 5.78
C VAL A 196 -1.00 6.69 4.75
N GLY A 197 -0.17 7.57 4.21
CA GLY A 197 -0.49 8.53 3.15
C GLY A 197 -0.24 8.05 1.72
N THR A 198 -0.48 8.95 0.77
CA THR A 198 -0.32 8.70 -0.68
C THR A 198 1.14 8.45 -1.07
N GLU A 199 2.06 9.15 -0.43
CA GLU A 199 3.51 9.01 -0.57
C GLU A 199 3.99 7.62 -0.18
N HIS A 200 3.38 7.01 0.83
CA HIS A 200 3.68 5.65 1.23
C HIS A 200 3.17 4.63 0.22
N LEU A 201 1.99 4.86 -0.37
CA LEU A 201 1.49 4.05 -1.49
C LEU A 201 2.42 4.13 -2.70
N LEU A 202 2.93 5.32 -3.02
CA LEU A 202 3.92 5.51 -4.08
C LEU A 202 5.25 4.79 -3.76
N LEU A 203 5.75 4.90 -2.53
CA LEU A 203 6.95 4.18 -2.10
C LEU A 203 6.75 2.65 -2.14
N GLY A 204 5.56 2.17 -1.78
CA GLY A 204 5.18 0.77 -1.90
C GLY A 204 5.14 0.28 -3.35
N LEU A 205 4.65 1.11 -4.27
CA LEU A 205 4.61 0.84 -5.70
C LEU A 205 6.02 0.75 -6.28
N ILE A 206 6.88 1.71 -5.93
CA ILE A 206 8.28 1.77 -6.35
C ILE A 206 9.07 0.57 -5.81
N ARG A 207 8.81 0.17 -4.56
CA ARG A 207 9.51 -0.95 -3.91
C ARG A 207 9.04 -2.32 -4.40
N GLU A 208 7.81 -2.45 -4.86
CA GLU A 208 7.38 -3.65 -5.58
C GLU A 208 8.24 -3.80 -6.84
N GLY A 209 8.46 -2.69 -7.56
CA GLY A 209 9.52 -2.55 -8.57
C GLY A 209 9.31 -3.33 -9.87
N GLU A 210 8.24 -4.11 -9.94
CA GLU A 210 7.89 -4.95 -11.05
C GLU A 210 6.44 -4.66 -11.50
N GLY A 211 6.00 -5.28 -12.60
CA GLY A 211 4.65 -5.08 -13.12
C GLY A 211 4.49 -3.82 -13.96
N ILE A 212 3.24 -3.52 -14.31
CA ILE A 212 2.94 -2.55 -15.37
C ILE A 212 3.22 -1.13 -14.93
N ALA A 213 2.96 -0.77 -13.67
CA ALA A 213 3.25 0.58 -13.19
C ALA A 213 4.74 0.95 -13.26
N ALA A 214 5.62 0.01 -12.91
CA ALA A 214 7.06 0.20 -13.00
C ALA A 214 7.47 0.47 -14.46
N GLY A 215 7.04 -0.41 -15.38
CA GLY A 215 7.33 -0.24 -16.82
C GLY A 215 6.75 1.05 -17.41
N VAL A 216 5.55 1.46 -16.97
CA VAL A 216 4.94 2.73 -17.40
C VAL A 216 5.76 3.91 -16.90
N LEU A 217 6.15 3.96 -15.62
CA LEU A 217 7.01 5.03 -15.10
C LEU A 217 8.34 5.10 -15.87
N GLU A 218 8.96 3.95 -16.13
CA GLU A 218 10.20 3.88 -16.92
C GLU A 218 10.01 4.39 -18.35
N SER A 219 8.88 4.08 -19.00
CA SER A 219 8.53 4.61 -20.33
C SER A 219 8.34 6.13 -20.34
N GLN A 220 7.96 6.72 -19.20
CA GLN A 220 7.88 8.17 -19.02
C GLN A 220 9.24 8.80 -18.66
N GLY A 221 10.32 8.03 -18.70
CA GLY A 221 11.67 8.48 -18.35
C GLY A 221 11.94 8.56 -16.85
N VAL A 222 11.04 8.05 -16.01
CA VAL A 222 11.17 8.07 -14.55
C VAL A 222 11.87 6.80 -14.07
N LYS A 223 13.09 6.96 -13.52
CA LYS A 223 13.77 5.87 -12.82
C LYS A 223 13.19 5.70 -11.42
N LEU A 224 12.86 4.46 -11.04
CA LEU A 224 12.30 4.12 -9.73
C LEU A 224 13.12 4.64 -8.55
N ASP A 225 14.46 4.53 -8.62
CA ASP A 225 15.35 5.06 -7.59
C ASP A 225 15.29 6.59 -7.47
N GLN A 226 15.11 7.30 -8.58
CA GLN A 226 14.93 8.76 -8.58
C GLN A 226 13.60 9.12 -7.96
N ALA A 227 12.52 8.42 -8.32
CA ALA A 227 11.20 8.63 -7.75
C ALA A 227 11.20 8.40 -6.23
N ARG A 228 11.90 7.36 -5.75
CA ARG A 228 12.04 7.12 -4.31
C ARG A 228 12.74 8.30 -3.61
N ARG A 229 13.86 8.76 -4.15
CA ARG A 229 14.62 9.88 -3.56
C ARG A 229 13.80 11.17 -3.55
N GLU A 230 13.09 11.45 -4.63
CA GLU A 230 12.24 12.63 -4.74
C GLU A 230 11.09 12.59 -3.74
N THR A 231 10.42 11.44 -3.59
CA THR A 231 9.37 11.27 -2.57
C THR A 231 9.89 11.54 -1.16
N ILE A 232 11.05 10.97 -0.79
CA ILE A 232 11.65 11.20 0.53
C ILE A 232 12.06 12.66 0.72
N ARG A 233 12.56 13.32 -0.33
CA ARG A 233 12.92 14.74 -0.30
C ARG A 233 11.70 15.60 -0.02
N VAL A 234 10.60 15.39 -0.74
CA VAL A 234 9.34 16.15 -0.56
C VAL A 234 8.75 15.93 0.84
N ILE A 235 8.73 14.68 1.31
CA ILE A 235 8.29 14.35 2.67
C ILE A 235 9.05 15.17 3.71
N ARG A 236 10.39 15.18 3.64
CA ARG A 236 11.23 15.91 4.60
C ARG A 236 10.96 17.42 4.55
N GLN A 237 10.84 18.00 3.36
CA GLN A 237 10.56 19.43 3.20
C GLN A 237 9.24 19.85 3.85
N LEU A 238 8.21 19.01 3.76
CA LEU A 238 6.92 19.27 4.40
C LEU A 238 7.04 19.20 5.93
N GLN A 239 7.76 18.22 6.47
CA GLN A 239 8.01 18.13 7.91
C GLN A 239 8.79 19.32 8.47
N GLU A 240 9.84 19.76 7.76
CA GLU A 240 10.63 20.95 8.14
C GLU A 240 9.76 22.22 8.13
N SER A 241 8.88 22.37 7.12
CA SER A 241 7.97 23.51 7.04
C SER A 241 6.93 23.55 8.17
N GLU A 242 6.50 22.39 8.66
CA GLU A 242 5.60 22.30 9.82
C GLU A 242 6.31 22.65 11.13
N THR A 243 7.58 22.25 11.29
CA THR A 243 8.36 22.58 12.49
C THR A 243 8.79 24.04 12.56
N ASP A 244 9.16 24.63 11.42
CA ASP A 244 9.58 26.04 11.34
C ASP A 244 8.39 27.01 11.50
N ALA A 245 7.16 26.53 11.29
CA ALA A 245 5.95 27.31 11.53
C ALA A 245 5.64 27.50 13.03
N VAL A 246 6.28 26.75 13.93
CA VAL A 246 6.10 26.89 15.38
C VAL A 246 7.21 27.78 15.95
N PRO A 247 6.93 29.04 16.34
CA PRO A 247 7.96 29.89 16.93
C PRO A 247 8.49 29.28 18.23
N PRO A 248 9.79 29.39 18.53
CA PRO A 248 10.34 28.89 19.79
C PRO A 248 9.59 29.52 20.98
N PRO A 249 9.38 28.76 22.07
CA PRO A 249 8.68 29.29 23.24
C PRO A 249 9.43 30.54 23.75
N PRO A 250 8.71 31.59 24.19
CA PRO A 250 9.36 32.81 24.68
C PRO A 250 10.30 32.48 25.85
N PRO A 251 11.42 33.22 26.04
CA PRO A 251 12.46 32.89 27.04
C PRO A 251 11.95 32.75 28.48
N GLU A 252 10.81 33.37 28.78
CA GLU A 252 10.12 33.28 30.07
C GLU A 252 9.40 31.96 30.33
N ALA A 253 9.04 31.21 29.27
CA ALA A 253 8.42 29.89 29.36
C ALA A 253 9.44 28.78 29.65
N ALA A 254 10.73 29.00 29.38
CA ALA A 254 11.82 28.06 29.64
C ALA A 254 12.35 28.11 31.09
N ARG A 255 11.91 29.06 31.92
CA ARG A 255 12.31 29.17 33.33
C ARG A 255 11.41 28.30 34.20
N LEU A 256 11.85 27.06 34.48
CA LEU A 256 11.27 26.21 35.52
C LEU A 256 11.29 26.97 36.86
N LEU A 257 10.10 27.23 37.43
CA LEU A 257 10.01 27.65 38.82
C LEU A 257 10.27 26.44 39.72
N VAL A 258 11.01 26.66 40.81
CA VAL A 258 11.60 25.70 41.76
C VAL A 258 10.68 24.51 42.07
N GLU A 259 11.23 23.29 42.02
CA GLU A 259 10.54 22.05 42.39
C GLU A 259 10.14 22.06 43.88
N GLY A 260 8.83 22.01 44.16
CA GLY A 260 8.28 21.87 45.51
C GLY A 260 6.94 22.59 45.68
N GLU A 261 5.91 21.85 46.11
CA GLU A 261 4.56 22.32 46.53
C GLU A 261 3.50 22.61 45.43
N PRO A 262 2.18 22.55 45.77
CA PRO A 262 1.13 22.05 44.87
C PRO A 262 0.77 23.01 43.73
N GLY A 263 0.53 22.44 42.55
CA GLY A 263 0.29 23.17 41.30
C GLY A 263 -0.83 24.23 41.35
N LEU A 264 -0.70 25.25 40.51
CA LEU A 264 -1.64 26.34 40.31
C LEU A 264 -2.88 25.89 39.53
N THR A 265 -4.06 26.28 40.00
CA THR A 265 -5.30 26.13 39.22
C THR A 265 -5.48 27.33 38.29
N CYS A 266 -5.61 27.07 37.00
CA CYS A 266 -5.89 28.11 36.01
C CYS A 266 -7.24 28.78 36.29
N THR A 267 -7.27 30.10 36.43
CA THR A 267 -8.49 30.86 36.71
C THR A 267 -9.45 30.93 35.51
N ARG A 268 -8.96 30.71 34.28
CA ARG A 268 -9.80 30.68 33.07
C ARG A 268 -10.44 29.32 32.78
N CYS A 269 -9.70 28.22 32.93
CA CYS A 269 -10.18 26.89 32.53
C CYS A 269 -10.24 25.86 33.67
N GLY A 270 -9.83 26.22 34.89
CA GLY A 270 -9.88 25.33 36.06
C GLY A 270 -8.85 24.19 36.06
N ALA A 271 -7.98 24.10 35.04
CA ALA A 271 -6.96 23.06 34.98
C ALA A 271 -5.93 23.22 36.09
N ARG A 272 -5.61 22.13 36.82
CA ARG A 272 -4.45 22.07 37.71
C ARG A 272 -3.18 21.98 36.87
N CYS A 273 -2.42 23.07 36.87
CA CYS A 273 -1.17 23.20 36.15
C CYS A 273 -0.03 23.06 37.16
N PRO A 274 1.02 22.29 36.85
CA PRO A 274 2.20 22.23 37.72
C PRO A 274 2.86 23.62 37.87
N ASN A 275 3.42 23.91 39.05
CA ASN A 275 4.01 25.23 39.37
C ASN A 275 5.22 25.63 38.53
N TYR A 276 5.80 24.69 37.77
CA TYR A 276 6.92 24.97 36.89
C TYR A 276 6.52 25.66 35.58
N PHE A 277 5.23 25.71 35.22
CA PHE A 277 4.77 26.45 34.05
C PHE A 277 4.22 27.82 34.44
N ARG A 278 4.68 28.89 33.76
CA ARG A 278 4.09 30.24 33.89
C ARG A 278 2.76 30.41 33.14
N HIS A 279 2.40 29.46 32.29
CA HIS A 279 1.19 29.47 31.48
C HIS A 279 0.42 28.17 31.63
N CYS A 280 -0.90 28.24 31.57
CA CYS A 280 -1.78 27.08 31.66
C CYS A 280 -1.58 26.16 30.45
N PHE A 281 -1.27 24.89 30.70
CA PHE A 281 -1.08 23.89 29.64
C PHE A 281 -2.32 23.72 28.74
N ASN A 282 -3.52 23.93 29.28
CA ASN A 282 -4.77 23.71 28.56
C ASN A 282 -5.24 24.94 27.74
N CYS A 283 -4.99 26.16 28.20
CA CYS A 283 -5.56 27.37 27.59
C CYS A 283 -4.58 28.53 27.34
N GLY A 284 -3.29 28.33 27.66
CA GLY A 284 -2.23 29.31 27.43
C GLY A 284 -2.31 30.57 28.29
N GLN A 285 -3.26 30.70 29.22
CA GLN A 285 -3.35 31.87 30.11
C GLN A 285 -2.16 31.87 31.09
N GLN A 286 -1.55 33.04 31.31
CA GLN A 286 -0.55 33.21 32.35
C GLN A 286 -1.13 32.86 33.73
N LEU A 287 -0.48 31.94 34.44
CA LEU A 287 -0.87 31.52 35.78
C LEU A 287 -0.35 32.56 36.76
N GLN A 288 -1.27 33.15 37.53
CA GLN A 288 -0.90 34.05 38.62
C GLN A 288 -0.87 33.25 39.93
N PRO A 289 0.21 33.34 40.73
CA PRO A 289 0.20 32.83 42.09
C PRO A 289 -0.91 33.53 42.88
N LYS A 290 -1.57 32.77 43.76
CA LYS A 290 -2.46 33.37 44.76
C LYS A 290 -1.66 34.16 45.79
#